data_AF-A0A7L2X034-F1
#
_entry.id   AF-A0A7L2X034-F1
#
_cell.length_a   1.000
_cell.length_b   1.000
_cell.length_c   1.000
_cell.angle_alpha   90.00
_cell.angle_beta   90.00
_cell.angle_gamma   90.00
#
_symmetry.space_group_name_H-M   'P 1'
#
loop_
_entity.id
_entity.type
_entity.pdbx_description
1 polymer ?
#
loop_
_entity_poly.entity_id
_entity_poly.type
_entity_poly.pdbx_seq_one_letter_code
_entity_poly.pdbx_strand_id
1 'polypeptide(L)'
;FLQSLLCHLLSSSKWESNEAETSTFISTLGYTSADYYCHLVKNMVFPLVTELRENQFKGLNIQGRVSASRVNAVSLFCIPLITLPDLTPLLETLLLYHGGASKEILSSEFLEAVNEAFLKKKISLPESAVFSLWLRHLPSLEKATLHLLHQLVTVQLNSLEEVACVIKDSLLPQAASHPAIFRIVNEIFKHALLETDGTPEVMTVIQVFTQLFLQAHQNENKHKFPLKAYFPCHHQPLLTALLRCPSELPTTHWSQHLKHISDMLKALVEDTNISSLADLFEIWFLVARFGEWMDIAAEQLLKAAVEPDALLWLLAFYYCPQNENQQRTQTMV
;
A
#
# COMPACT_ATOMS: atom_id res chain seq x y z
N PHE A 1 4.27 -38.26 -1.99
CA PHE A 1 4.00 -39.00 -0.73
C PHE A 1 3.50 -38.07 0.38
N LEU A 2 4.25 -37.05 0.82
CA LEU A 2 3.79 -36.08 1.85
C LEU A 2 2.61 -35.19 1.41
N GLN A 3 2.53 -34.78 0.14
CA GLN A 3 1.39 -34.01 -0.38
C GLN A 3 0.10 -34.84 -0.43
N SER A 4 0.18 -36.13 -0.80
CA SER A 4 -0.95 -37.06 -0.64
C SER A 4 -1.30 -37.24 0.83
N LEU A 5 -0.32 -37.32 1.73
CA LEU A 5 -0.55 -37.51 3.16
C LEU A 5 -1.28 -36.29 3.76
N LEU A 6 -0.84 -35.07 3.44
CA LEU A 6 -1.45 -33.84 3.96
C LEU A 6 -2.78 -33.49 3.28
N CYS A 7 -2.92 -33.73 1.97
CA CYS A 7 -4.22 -33.65 1.30
C CYS A 7 -5.18 -34.71 1.85
N HIS A 8 -4.74 -35.93 2.16
CA HIS A 8 -5.58 -36.93 2.83
C HIS A 8 -5.97 -36.51 4.26
N LEU A 9 -5.06 -35.85 5.00
CA LEU A 9 -5.32 -35.35 6.36
C LEU A 9 -6.29 -34.16 6.41
N LEU A 10 -6.33 -33.33 5.36
CA LEU A 10 -7.20 -32.14 5.31
C LEU A 10 -8.52 -32.38 4.54
N SER A 11 -8.61 -33.43 3.71
CA SER A 11 -9.81 -33.74 2.92
C SER A 11 -10.79 -34.71 3.60
N SER A 12 -10.48 -35.23 4.79
CA SER A 12 -11.24 -36.34 5.38
C SER A 12 -12.50 -35.89 6.12
N SER A 13 -13.52 -35.48 5.37
CA SER A 13 -14.94 -35.63 5.77
C SER A 13 -15.41 -37.10 5.73
N LYS A 14 -14.47 -38.06 5.63
CA LYS A 14 -14.70 -39.51 5.48
C LYS A 14 -13.80 -40.33 6.44
N TRP A 15 -13.78 -39.98 7.73
CA TRP A 15 -13.07 -40.76 8.76
C TRP A 15 -14.00 -41.64 9.61
N GLU A 16 -15.11 -42.15 9.07
CA GLU A 16 -16.01 -42.99 9.88
C GLU A 16 -15.53 -44.44 10.07
N SER A 17 -14.50 -44.92 9.34
CA SER A 17 -14.15 -46.35 9.37
C SER A 17 -12.87 -46.73 10.11
N ASN A 18 -11.93 -45.80 10.37
CA ASN A 18 -10.63 -46.08 11.02
C ASN A 18 -10.29 -45.13 12.18
N GLU A 19 -11.25 -44.35 12.66
CA GLU A 19 -11.06 -43.35 13.73
C GLU A 19 -10.71 -44.02 15.07
N ALA A 20 -11.23 -45.22 15.32
CA ALA A 20 -11.05 -45.92 16.59
C ALA A 20 -9.58 -46.29 16.87
N GLU A 21 -8.86 -46.87 15.92
CA GLU A 21 -7.47 -47.32 16.17
C GLU A 21 -6.48 -46.15 16.28
N THR A 22 -6.66 -45.12 15.46
CA THR A 22 -5.80 -43.92 15.49
C THR A 22 -6.11 -43.04 16.70
N SER A 23 -7.38 -42.87 17.07
CA SER A 23 -7.75 -42.16 18.31
C SER A 23 -7.26 -42.90 19.56
N THR A 24 -7.30 -44.24 19.56
CA THR A 24 -6.77 -45.06 20.68
C THR A 24 -5.26 -44.86 20.80
N PHE A 25 -4.51 -44.91 19.70
CA PHE A 25 -3.06 -44.67 19.70
C PHE A 25 -2.69 -43.24 20.14
N ILE A 26 -3.40 -42.22 19.65
CA ILE A 26 -3.17 -40.82 20.01
C ILE A 26 -3.51 -40.59 21.50
N SER A 27 -4.58 -41.20 22.01
CA SER A 27 -4.96 -41.13 23.42
C SER A 27 -3.96 -41.85 24.34
N THR A 28 -3.36 -42.97 23.92
CA THR A 28 -2.29 -43.65 24.67
C THR A 28 -1.00 -42.84 24.76
N LEU A 29 -0.77 -41.92 23.83
CA LEU A 29 0.35 -40.97 23.88
C LEU A 29 0.02 -39.71 24.70
N GLY A 30 -1.18 -39.63 25.30
CA GLY A 30 -1.61 -38.50 26.12
C GLY A 30 -2.02 -37.25 25.33
N TYR A 31 -2.19 -37.36 24.02
CA TYR A 31 -2.65 -36.27 23.16
C TYR A 31 -4.14 -36.43 22.83
N THR A 32 -4.82 -35.32 22.54
CA THR A 32 -6.05 -35.37 21.77
C THR A 32 -5.71 -35.42 20.26
N SER A 33 -6.62 -35.95 19.43
CA SER A 33 -6.46 -35.99 17.96
C SER A 33 -6.04 -34.62 17.40
N ALA A 34 -6.68 -33.54 17.87
CA ALA A 34 -6.36 -32.17 17.45
C ALA A 34 -4.95 -31.71 17.88
N ASP A 35 -4.52 -32.04 19.10
CA ASP A 35 -3.20 -31.66 19.61
C ASP A 35 -2.07 -32.37 18.86
N TYR A 36 -2.28 -33.64 18.50
CA TYR A 36 -1.28 -34.43 17.76
C TYR A 36 -0.94 -33.82 16.41
N TYR A 37 -1.94 -33.39 15.64
CA TYR A 37 -1.71 -32.78 14.32
C TYR A 37 -1.05 -31.40 14.43
N CYS A 38 -1.47 -30.58 15.40
CA CYS A 38 -0.82 -29.29 15.69
C CYS A 38 0.67 -29.49 16.04
N HIS A 39 0.98 -30.45 16.91
CA HIS A 39 2.37 -30.79 17.25
C HIS A 39 3.17 -31.32 16.06
N LEU A 40 2.56 -32.14 15.20
CA LEU A 40 3.22 -32.65 14.00
C LEU A 40 3.59 -31.51 13.03
N VAL A 41 2.67 -30.58 12.78
CA VAL A 41 2.92 -29.42 11.93
C VAL A 41 4.03 -28.55 12.52
N LYS A 42 3.98 -28.27 13.84
CA LYS A 42 5.05 -27.52 14.53
C LYS A 42 6.42 -28.20 14.40
N ASN A 43 6.48 -29.52 14.55
CA ASN A 43 7.70 -30.30 14.41
C ASN A 43 8.26 -30.29 12.98
N MET A 44 7.41 -30.13 11.96
CA MET A 44 7.85 -29.97 10.57
C MET A 44 8.28 -28.52 10.24
N VAL A 45 7.59 -27.53 10.80
CA VAL A 45 7.83 -26.11 10.55
C VAL A 45 9.12 -25.62 11.21
N PHE A 46 9.37 -26.01 12.46
CA PHE A 46 10.50 -25.49 13.23
C PHE A 46 11.88 -25.74 12.58
N PRO A 47 12.20 -26.96 12.10
CA PRO A 47 13.48 -27.20 11.40
C PRO A 47 13.64 -26.37 10.13
N LEU A 48 12.56 -26.19 9.35
CA LEU A 48 12.59 -25.40 8.12
C LEU A 48 12.83 -23.92 8.39
N VAL A 49 12.18 -23.36 9.43
CA VAL A 49 12.40 -21.97 9.86
C VAL A 49 13.84 -21.76 10.31
N THR A 50 14.38 -22.67 11.14
CA THR A 50 15.77 -22.61 11.61
C THR A 50 16.75 -22.69 10.45
N GLU A 51 16.55 -23.63 9.52
CA GLU A 51 17.39 -23.78 8.33
C GLU A 51 17.38 -22.52 7.46
N LEU A 52 16.21 -21.91 7.23
CA LEU A 52 16.12 -20.70 6.41
C LEU A 52 16.72 -19.47 7.11
N ARG A 53 16.51 -19.31 8.42
CA ARG A 53 17.04 -18.18 9.20
C ARG A 53 18.55 -18.23 9.35
N GLU A 54 19.12 -19.38 9.71
CA GLU A 54 20.58 -19.52 9.83
C GLU A 54 21.33 -19.15 8.55
N ASN A 55 20.70 -19.38 7.40
CA ASN A 55 21.28 -19.08 6.10
C ASN A 55 21.14 -17.61 5.69
N GLN A 56 20.18 -16.85 6.24
CA GLN A 56 20.10 -15.40 6.05
C GLN A 56 21.26 -14.67 6.76
N PHE A 57 21.65 -15.12 7.95
CA PHE A 57 22.72 -14.49 8.74
C PHE A 57 24.14 -14.88 8.30
N LYS A 58 24.32 -16.01 7.61
CA LYS A 58 25.63 -16.51 7.12
C LYS A 58 26.00 -15.96 5.73
N GLY A 59 25.57 -14.74 5.38
CA GLY A 59 25.62 -14.14 4.04
C GLY A 59 26.96 -14.16 3.28
N LEU A 60 28.08 -14.45 3.94
CA LEU A 60 29.43 -14.50 3.38
C LEU A 60 29.95 -15.91 3.01
N ASN A 61 29.29 -17.00 3.43
CA ASN A 61 29.73 -18.37 3.11
C ASN A 61 28.86 -18.99 2.00
N ILE A 62 29.43 -19.10 0.80
CA ILE A 62 28.76 -19.60 -0.42
C ILE A 62 28.37 -21.09 -0.31
N GLN A 63 29.01 -21.85 0.59
CA GLN A 63 28.94 -23.32 0.60
C GLN A 63 27.77 -23.92 1.41
N GLY A 64 26.93 -23.10 2.06
CA GLY A 64 25.85 -23.57 2.94
C GLY A 64 24.44 -23.06 2.60
N ARG A 65 24.24 -22.27 1.54
CA ARG A 65 22.92 -21.70 1.23
C ARG A 65 21.94 -22.78 0.77
N VAL A 66 20.70 -22.72 1.28
CA VAL A 66 19.57 -23.49 0.75
C VAL A 66 19.40 -23.17 -0.73
N SER A 67 19.34 -24.20 -1.58
CA SER A 67 19.18 -24.00 -3.02
C SER A 67 17.88 -23.26 -3.33
N ALA A 68 17.90 -22.38 -4.34
CA ALA A 68 16.70 -21.67 -4.78
C ALA A 68 15.56 -22.62 -5.14
N SER A 69 15.88 -23.79 -5.73
CA SER A 69 14.90 -24.85 -6.02
C SER A 69 14.23 -25.42 -4.78
N ARG A 70 14.96 -25.58 -3.67
CA ARG A 70 14.41 -26.09 -2.41
C ARG A 70 13.49 -25.06 -1.76
N VAL A 71 13.89 -23.78 -1.75
CA VAL A 71 13.02 -22.69 -1.24
C VAL A 71 11.75 -22.56 -2.08
N ASN A 72 11.86 -22.65 -3.40
CA ASN A 72 10.72 -22.64 -4.31
C ASN A 72 9.76 -23.82 -4.03
N ALA A 73 10.29 -25.03 -3.88
CA ALA A 73 9.48 -26.20 -3.55
C ALA A 73 8.74 -26.02 -2.21
N VAL A 74 9.44 -25.53 -1.17
CA VAL A 74 8.82 -25.22 0.13
C VAL A 74 7.70 -24.19 -0.01
N SER A 75 7.87 -23.16 -0.86
CA SER A 75 6.81 -22.17 -1.10
C SER A 75 5.55 -22.80 -1.72
N LEU A 76 5.71 -23.70 -2.71
CA LEU A 76 4.60 -24.43 -3.32
C LEU A 76 3.90 -25.35 -2.30
N PHE A 77 4.65 -26.00 -1.42
CA PHE A 77 4.08 -26.86 -0.37
C PHE A 77 3.24 -26.08 0.66
N CYS A 78 3.52 -24.80 0.86
CA CYS A 78 2.78 -23.98 1.82
C CYS A 78 1.39 -23.55 1.30
N ILE A 79 1.17 -23.52 -0.02
CA ILE A 79 -0.08 -23.01 -0.63
C ILE A 79 -1.37 -23.57 -0.01
N PRO A 80 -1.57 -24.91 0.11
CA PRO A 80 -2.79 -25.45 0.70
C PRO A 80 -2.90 -25.23 2.22
N LEU A 81 -1.82 -24.79 2.88
CA LEU A 81 -1.69 -24.73 4.33
C LEU A 81 -1.61 -23.29 4.87
N ILE A 82 -1.63 -22.27 4.00
CA ILE A 82 -1.36 -20.87 4.38
C ILE A 82 -2.26 -20.34 5.50
N THR A 83 -3.48 -20.85 5.64
CA THR A 83 -4.43 -20.40 6.68
C THR A 83 -4.20 -21.04 8.04
N LEU A 84 -3.27 -22.00 8.16
CA LEU A 84 -2.96 -22.64 9.42
C LEU A 84 -2.07 -21.72 10.27
N PRO A 85 -2.46 -21.36 11.51
CA PRO A 85 -1.70 -20.43 12.34
C PRO A 85 -0.31 -20.98 12.71
N ASP A 86 -0.15 -22.30 12.79
CA ASP A 86 1.13 -22.95 13.07
C ASP A 86 2.16 -22.76 11.94
N LEU A 87 1.71 -22.37 10.75
CA LEU A 87 2.57 -22.13 9.59
C LEU A 87 3.07 -20.68 9.50
N THR A 88 2.45 -19.74 10.24
CA THR A 88 2.80 -18.31 10.19
C THR A 88 4.31 -18.05 10.30
N PRO A 89 5.08 -18.66 11.22
CA PRO A 89 6.52 -18.44 11.31
C PRO A 89 7.29 -18.84 10.05
N LEU A 90 6.82 -19.86 9.32
CA LEU A 90 7.40 -20.28 8.04
C LEU A 90 7.07 -19.29 6.93
N LEU A 91 5.81 -18.84 6.86
CA LEU A 91 5.38 -17.83 5.88
C LEU A 91 6.20 -16.56 6.01
N GLU A 92 6.34 -16.04 7.23
CA GLU A 92 7.19 -14.89 7.55
C GLU A 92 8.64 -15.12 7.10
N THR A 93 9.21 -16.27 7.44
CA THR A 93 10.61 -16.57 7.13
C THR A 93 10.84 -16.67 5.62
N LEU A 94 9.89 -17.24 4.87
CA LEU A 94 9.93 -17.30 3.41
C LEU A 94 9.83 -15.90 2.79
N LEU A 95 8.86 -15.10 3.22
CA LEU A 95 8.66 -13.74 2.71
C LEU A 95 9.87 -12.84 3.00
N LEU A 96 10.57 -13.04 4.12
CA LEU A 96 11.80 -12.30 4.42
C LEU A 96 13.06 -12.91 3.77
N TYR A 97 12.96 -14.07 3.11
CA TYR A 97 14.08 -14.71 2.44
C TYR A 97 14.29 -14.15 1.03
N HIS A 98 15.32 -13.31 0.87
CA HIS A 98 15.66 -12.63 -0.38
C HIS A 98 16.71 -13.40 -1.21
N GLY A 99 17.25 -14.50 -0.69
CA GLY A 99 18.28 -15.30 -1.35
C GLY A 99 19.53 -14.51 -1.76
N GLY A 100 20.21 -14.97 -2.82
CA GLY A 100 21.40 -14.29 -3.37
C GLY A 100 21.37 -14.11 -4.88
N ALA A 101 20.26 -14.46 -5.52
CA ALA A 101 20.09 -14.35 -6.96
C ALA A 101 19.25 -13.10 -7.31
N SER A 102 19.44 -12.56 -8.51
CA SER A 102 18.67 -11.42 -9.02
C SER A 102 17.21 -11.76 -9.37
N LYS A 103 16.85 -13.04 -9.38
CA LYS A 103 15.51 -13.54 -9.73
C LYS A 103 14.75 -13.96 -8.48
N GLU A 104 13.44 -13.69 -8.49
CA GLU A 104 12.51 -14.16 -7.47
C GLU A 104 12.58 -15.69 -7.32
N ILE A 105 12.69 -16.14 -6.07
CA ILE A 105 12.91 -17.53 -5.67
C ILE A 105 11.59 -18.20 -5.30
N LEU A 106 10.68 -17.46 -4.69
CA LEU A 106 9.36 -17.95 -4.29
C LEU A 106 8.48 -18.12 -5.53
N SER A 107 7.53 -19.05 -5.46
CA SER A 107 6.57 -19.23 -6.56
C SER A 107 5.55 -18.08 -6.58
N SER A 108 5.12 -17.70 -7.79
CA SER A 108 4.13 -16.64 -7.99
C SER A 108 2.79 -17.02 -7.34
N GLU A 109 2.41 -18.30 -7.44
CA GLU A 109 1.17 -18.85 -6.89
C GLU A 109 1.16 -18.77 -5.37
N PHE A 110 2.31 -18.97 -4.73
CA PHE A 110 2.46 -18.80 -3.29
C PHE A 110 2.27 -17.34 -2.86
N LEU A 111 2.95 -16.40 -3.54
CA LEU A 111 2.86 -14.98 -3.22
C LEU A 111 1.44 -14.44 -3.40
N GLU A 112 0.75 -14.87 -4.46
CA GLU A 112 -0.65 -14.53 -4.68
C GLU A 112 -1.57 -15.14 -3.61
N ALA A 113 -1.40 -16.42 -3.29
CA ALA A 113 -2.24 -17.09 -2.29
C ALA A 113 -2.08 -16.46 -0.90
N VAL A 114 -0.85 -16.12 -0.51
CA VAL A 114 -0.57 -15.41 0.75
C VAL A 114 -1.21 -14.02 0.74
N ASN A 115 -1.10 -13.26 -0.36
CA ASN A 115 -1.74 -11.95 -0.48
C ASN A 115 -3.27 -12.05 -0.35
N GLU A 116 -3.88 -13.03 -1.02
CA GLU A 116 -5.32 -13.29 -0.93
C GLU A 116 -5.79 -13.62 0.48
N ALA A 117 -5.04 -14.50 1.17
CA ALA A 117 -5.35 -14.86 2.55
C ALA A 117 -5.19 -13.66 3.48
N PHE A 118 -4.18 -12.81 3.26
CA PHE A 118 -3.96 -11.59 4.02
C PHE A 118 -5.07 -10.56 3.80
N LEU A 119 -5.43 -10.26 2.55
CA LEU A 119 -6.50 -9.31 2.22
C LEU A 119 -7.86 -9.76 2.78
N LYS A 120 -8.13 -11.06 2.77
CA LYS A 120 -9.34 -11.65 3.39
C LYS A 120 -9.26 -11.79 4.91
N LYS A 121 -8.21 -11.26 5.55
CA LYS A 121 -7.94 -11.32 7.01
C LYS A 121 -7.97 -12.75 7.57
N LYS A 122 -7.62 -13.75 6.75
CA LYS A 122 -7.52 -15.17 7.16
C LYS A 122 -6.20 -15.50 7.85
N ILE A 123 -5.19 -14.67 7.62
CA ILE A 123 -3.86 -14.77 8.22
C ILE A 123 -3.47 -13.42 8.80
N SER A 124 -2.64 -13.44 9.84
CA SER A 124 -2.01 -12.25 10.41
C SER A 124 -0.51 -12.35 10.17
N LEU A 125 0.05 -11.36 9.48
CA LEU A 125 1.48 -11.28 9.17
C LEU A 125 2.04 -9.97 9.72
N PRO A 126 3.32 -9.95 10.15
CA PRO A 126 3.99 -8.73 10.53
C PRO A 126 4.18 -7.80 9.31
N GLU A 127 4.19 -6.50 9.56
CA GLU A 127 4.35 -5.45 8.52
C GLU A 127 5.55 -5.72 7.60
N SER A 128 6.69 -6.11 8.16
CA SER A 128 7.91 -6.40 7.39
C SER A 128 7.73 -7.51 6.35
N ALA A 129 6.92 -8.53 6.66
CA ALA A 129 6.64 -9.62 5.73
C ALA A 129 5.69 -9.16 4.62
N VAL A 130 4.68 -8.36 4.95
CA VAL A 130 3.74 -7.77 3.97
C VAL A 130 4.46 -6.80 3.04
N PHE A 131 5.34 -5.94 3.57
CA PHE A 131 6.11 -5.00 2.77
C PHE A 131 7.06 -5.74 1.83
N SER A 132 7.72 -6.80 2.31
CA SER A 132 8.59 -7.62 1.46
C SER A 132 7.81 -8.31 0.34
N LEU A 133 6.61 -8.84 0.63
CA LEU A 133 5.71 -9.41 -0.37
C LEU A 133 5.41 -8.39 -1.49
N TRP A 134 5.00 -7.18 -1.14
CA TRP A 134 4.63 -6.16 -2.13
C TRP A 134 5.82 -5.57 -2.88
N LEU A 135 7.01 -5.51 -2.28
CA LEU A 135 8.25 -5.12 -2.97
C LEU A 135 8.68 -6.14 -4.02
N ARG A 136 8.34 -7.41 -3.81
CA ARG A 136 8.80 -8.54 -4.65
C ARG A 136 7.78 -8.96 -5.70
N HIS A 137 6.49 -8.74 -5.44
CA HIS A 137 5.41 -9.21 -6.29
C HIS A 137 4.42 -8.08 -6.60
N LEU A 138 4.63 -7.42 -7.74
CA LEU A 138 3.80 -6.33 -8.23
C LEU A 138 2.30 -6.69 -8.29
N PRO A 139 1.87 -7.86 -8.81
CA PRO A 139 0.45 -8.20 -8.85
C PRO A 139 -0.20 -8.23 -7.46
N SER A 140 0.54 -8.60 -6.41
CA SER A 140 0.03 -8.59 -5.04
C SER A 140 -0.22 -7.15 -4.55
N LEU A 141 0.68 -6.22 -4.86
CA LEU A 141 0.54 -4.80 -4.51
C LEU A 141 -0.61 -4.15 -5.26
N GLU A 142 -0.73 -4.41 -6.57
CA GLU A 142 -1.83 -3.91 -7.40
C GLU A 142 -3.18 -4.38 -6.83
N LYS A 143 -3.27 -5.68 -6.53
CA LYS A 143 -4.49 -6.28 -5.96
C LYS A 143 -4.82 -5.72 -4.59
N ALA A 144 -3.83 -5.47 -3.73
CA ALA A 144 -4.03 -4.84 -2.43
C ALA A 144 -4.56 -3.39 -2.56
N THR A 145 -4.01 -2.64 -3.51
CA THR A 145 -4.43 -1.25 -3.77
C THR A 145 -5.85 -1.19 -4.34
N LEU A 146 -6.16 -2.05 -5.31
CA LEU A 146 -7.51 -2.16 -5.87
C LEU A 146 -8.52 -2.67 -4.86
N HIS A 147 -8.14 -3.60 -3.99
CA HIS A 147 -8.98 -4.07 -2.89
C HIS A 147 -9.34 -2.93 -1.92
N LEU A 148 -8.36 -2.07 -1.58
CA LEU A 148 -8.60 -0.89 -0.76
C LEU A 148 -9.61 0.06 -1.43
N LEU A 149 -9.39 0.42 -2.71
CA LEU A 149 -10.31 1.28 -3.46
C LEU A 149 -11.72 0.69 -3.51
N HIS A 150 -11.83 -0.60 -3.84
CA HIS A 150 -13.11 -1.30 -3.88
C HIS A 150 -13.80 -1.27 -2.51
N GLN A 151 -13.07 -1.53 -1.42
CA GLN A 151 -13.62 -1.49 -0.08
C GLN A 151 -14.13 -0.09 0.30
N LEU A 152 -13.37 0.96 0.00
CA LEU A 152 -13.73 2.34 0.33
C LEU A 152 -14.90 2.87 -0.50
N VAL A 153 -15.05 2.41 -1.74
CA VAL A 153 -16.18 2.80 -2.61
C VAL A 153 -17.44 1.99 -2.28
N THR A 154 -17.29 0.72 -1.89
CA THR A 154 -18.45 -0.16 -1.61
C THR A 154 -19.02 0.05 -0.22
N VAL A 155 -18.16 0.29 0.78
CA VAL A 155 -18.59 0.56 2.15
C VAL A 155 -18.97 2.03 2.22
N GLN A 156 -20.23 2.32 2.53
CA GLN A 156 -20.68 3.69 2.78
C GLN A 156 -20.08 4.17 4.11
N LEU A 157 -18.92 4.81 4.03
CA LEU A 157 -18.22 5.39 5.17
C LEU A 157 -18.81 6.78 5.41
N ASN A 158 -19.21 7.05 6.65
CA ASN A 158 -19.96 8.25 7.01
C ASN A 158 -19.06 9.38 7.52
N SER A 159 -17.76 9.10 7.71
CA SER A 159 -16.80 10.05 8.26
C SER A 159 -15.40 9.88 7.67
N LEU A 160 -14.59 10.94 7.71
CA LEU A 160 -13.19 10.90 7.28
C LEU A 160 -12.34 10.03 8.21
N GLU A 161 -12.69 9.94 9.49
CA GLU A 161 -12.01 9.08 10.46
C GLU A 161 -12.16 7.60 10.09
N GLU A 162 -13.36 7.17 9.68
CA GLU A 162 -13.60 5.80 9.22
C GLU A 162 -12.79 5.47 7.96
N VAL A 163 -12.75 6.39 6.99
CA VAL A 163 -11.90 6.28 5.79
C VAL A 163 -10.43 6.14 6.18
N ALA A 164 -9.96 6.98 7.10
CA ALA A 164 -8.59 6.93 7.59
C ALA A 164 -8.26 5.61 8.31
N CYS A 165 -9.19 5.07 9.11
CA CYS A 165 -9.04 3.77 9.77
C CYS A 165 -8.89 2.64 8.75
N VAL A 166 -9.77 2.56 7.75
CA VAL A 166 -9.69 1.52 6.71
C VAL A 166 -8.39 1.62 5.92
N ILE A 167 -7.95 2.83 5.56
CA ILE A 167 -6.69 3.05 4.87
C ILE A 167 -5.49 2.65 5.75
N LYS A 168 -5.50 2.97 7.05
CA LYS A 168 -4.44 2.54 7.99
C LYS A 168 -4.38 1.01 8.13
N ASP A 169 -5.54 0.37 8.25
CA ASP A 169 -5.67 -1.09 8.41
C ASP A 169 -5.24 -1.88 7.17
N SER A 170 -5.10 -1.20 6.02
CA SER A 170 -4.56 -1.76 4.79
C SER A 170 -3.04 -1.92 4.81
N LEU A 171 -2.33 -1.25 5.70
CA LEU A 171 -0.85 -1.12 5.74
C LEU A 171 -0.20 -0.44 4.51
N LEU A 172 -0.98 -0.01 3.51
CA LEU A 172 -0.44 0.64 2.31
C LEU A 172 0.27 1.98 2.60
N PRO A 173 -0.24 2.88 3.47
CA PRO A 173 0.47 4.12 3.79
C PRO A 173 1.86 3.87 4.39
N GLN A 174 1.99 2.87 5.27
CA GLN A 174 3.24 2.49 5.91
C GLN A 174 4.18 1.81 4.91
N ALA A 175 3.65 0.92 4.06
CA ALA A 175 4.44 0.27 3.01
C ALA A 175 4.95 1.28 1.96
N ALA A 176 4.17 2.33 1.71
CA ALA A 176 4.51 3.42 0.80
C ALA A 176 5.65 4.31 1.33
N SER A 177 6.13 4.14 2.56
CA SER A 177 7.45 4.65 2.97
C SER A 177 8.59 4.15 2.07
N HIS A 178 8.39 3.07 1.32
CA HIS A 178 9.31 2.70 0.24
C HIS A 178 8.89 3.36 -1.09
N PRO A 179 9.74 4.17 -1.76
CA PRO A 179 9.38 4.91 -2.97
C PRO A 179 8.82 4.06 -4.11
N ALA A 180 9.31 2.83 -4.27
CA ALA A 180 8.80 1.92 -5.29
C ALA A 180 7.32 1.56 -5.06
N ILE A 181 6.93 1.30 -3.81
CA ILE A 181 5.53 1.00 -3.46
C ILE A 181 4.68 2.24 -3.65
N PHE A 182 5.13 3.39 -3.11
CA PHE A 182 4.42 4.66 -3.27
C PHE A 182 4.10 4.96 -4.73
N ARG A 183 5.08 4.82 -5.63
CA ARG A 183 4.89 5.12 -7.06
C ARG A 183 3.81 4.25 -7.68
N ILE A 184 3.83 2.94 -7.42
CA ILE A 184 2.81 2.03 -7.97
C ILE A 184 1.42 2.38 -7.43
N VAL A 185 1.29 2.57 -6.11
CA VAL A 185 0.01 2.96 -5.50
C VAL A 185 -0.50 4.29 -6.07
N ASN A 186 0.40 5.26 -6.20
CA ASN A 186 0.10 6.59 -6.73
C ASN A 186 -0.34 6.53 -8.20
N GLU A 187 0.28 5.69 -9.04
CA GLU A 187 -0.17 5.49 -10.42
C GLU A 187 -1.54 4.81 -10.51
N ILE A 188 -1.82 3.82 -9.67
CA ILE A 188 -3.16 3.20 -9.60
C ILE A 188 -4.21 4.23 -9.21
N PHE A 189 -3.91 5.10 -8.25
CA PHE A 189 -4.81 6.20 -7.86
C PHE A 189 -5.02 7.23 -8.97
N LYS A 190 -3.98 7.60 -9.72
CA LYS A 190 -4.14 8.45 -10.90
C LYS A 190 -5.09 7.82 -11.92
N HIS A 191 -4.90 6.53 -12.21
CA HIS A 191 -5.78 5.81 -13.13
C HIS A 191 -7.22 5.73 -12.59
N ALA A 192 -7.41 5.41 -11.31
CA ALA A 192 -8.75 5.38 -10.70
C ALA A 192 -9.45 6.75 -10.78
N LEU A 193 -8.70 7.84 -10.61
CA LEU A 193 -9.22 9.19 -10.69
C LEU A 193 -9.63 9.57 -12.12
N LEU A 194 -8.80 9.21 -13.11
CA LEU A 194 -9.08 9.43 -14.54
C LEU A 194 -10.30 8.62 -15.01
N GLU A 195 -10.41 7.35 -14.59
CA GLU A 195 -11.53 6.47 -14.96
C GLU A 195 -12.86 6.87 -14.28
N THR A 196 -12.80 7.66 -13.21
CA THR A 196 -13.99 8.12 -12.47
C THR A 196 -14.30 9.59 -12.69
N ASP A 197 -13.66 10.25 -13.68
CA ASP A 197 -13.83 11.67 -13.96
C ASP A 197 -13.70 12.57 -12.71
N GLY A 198 -12.86 12.18 -11.75
CA GLY A 198 -12.63 12.96 -10.54
C GLY A 198 -13.70 12.86 -9.46
N THR A 199 -14.39 11.72 -9.31
CA THR A 199 -15.36 11.52 -8.21
C THR A 199 -14.82 11.97 -6.84
N PRO A 200 -15.66 12.64 -6.01
CA PRO A 200 -15.23 13.14 -4.70
C PRO A 200 -14.81 12.01 -3.75
N GLU A 201 -15.37 10.81 -3.89
CA GLU A 201 -15.01 9.63 -3.11
C GLU A 201 -13.56 9.23 -3.38
N VAL A 202 -13.17 9.06 -4.65
CA VAL A 202 -11.79 8.71 -5.03
C VAL A 202 -10.83 9.83 -4.63
N MET A 203 -11.22 11.09 -4.81
CA MET A 203 -10.42 12.24 -4.39
C MET A 203 -10.14 12.21 -2.87
N THR A 204 -11.17 11.95 -2.06
CA THR A 204 -11.07 11.84 -0.61
C THR A 204 -10.11 10.71 -0.21
N VAL A 205 -10.22 9.54 -0.85
CA VAL A 205 -9.29 8.42 -0.60
C VAL A 205 -7.85 8.81 -0.87
N ILE A 206 -7.58 9.50 -1.98
CA ILE A 206 -6.24 9.96 -2.36
C ILE A 206 -5.68 10.96 -1.35
N GLN A 207 -6.50 11.92 -0.91
CA GLN A 207 -6.12 12.93 0.07
C GLN A 207 -5.82 12.30 1.43
N VAL A 208 -6.73 11.48 1.96
CA VAL A 208 -6.54 10.79 3.24
C VAL A 208 -5.33 9.86 3.17
N PHE A 209 -5.15 9.10 2.09
CA PHE A 209 -3.96 8.27 1.91
C PHE A 209 -2.68 9.11 1.94
N THR A 210 -2.66 10.24 1.23
CA THR A 210 -1.49 11.12 1.18
C THR A 210 -1.13 11.64 2.57
N GLN A 211 -2.13 12.07 3.36
CA GLN A 211 -1.91 12.52 4.74
C GLN A 211 -1.33 11.40 5.62
N LEU A 212 -1.90 10.20 5.55
CA LEU A 212 -1.44 9.06 6.33
C LEU A 212 -0.04 8.60 5.96
N PHE A 213 0.29 8.61 4.67
CA PHE A 213 1.63 8.36 4.17
C PHE A 213 2.62 9.39 4.73
N LEU A 214 2.29 10.68 4.68
CA LEU A 214 3.16 11.73 5.19
C LEU A 214 3.39 11.59 6.70
N GLN A 215 2.35 11.26 7.46
CA GLN A 215 2.48 10.96 8.89
C GLN A 215 3.40 9.76 9.15
N ALA A 216 3.23 8.66 8.39
CA ALA A 216 4.08 7.48 8.50
C ALA A 216 5.55 7.82 8.17
N HIS A 217 5.78 8.56 7.08
CA HIS A 217 7.10 8.99 6.65
C HIS A 217 7.78 9.93 7.66
N GLN A 218 7.02 10.78 8.35
CA GLN A 218 7.54 11.63 9.42
C GLN A 218 7.93 10.84 10.68
N ASN A 219 7.15 9.83 11.06
CA ASN A 219 7.37 9.03 12.26
C ASN A 219 8.48 7.97 12.11
N GLU A 220 8.89 7.64 10.88
CA GLU A 220 9.84 6.57 10.64
C GLU A 220 11.29 6.97 10.96
N ASN A 221 11.83 6.47 12.07
CA ASN A 221 13.16 6.86 12.57
C ASN A 221 14.36 6.26 11.81
N LYS A 222 14.15 5.37 10.83
CA LYS A 222 15.23 4.66 10.12
C LYS A 222 15.19 4.95 8.62
N HIS A 223 16.33 5.33 8.06
CA HIS A 223 16.62 5.47 6.62
C HIS A 223 15.49 6.07 5.76
N LYS A 224 15.12 7.32 6.04
CA LYS A 224 14.15 8.05 5.21
C LYS A 224 14.69 8.33 3.82
N PHE A 225 13.96 7.91 2.79
CA PHE A 225 14.22 8.37 1.42
C PHE A 225 13.85 9.85 1.29
N PRO A 226 14.57 10.63 0.46
CA PRO A 226 14.23 12.03 0.23
C PRO A 226 12.89 12.16 -0.51
N LEU A 227 12.15 13.24 -0.26
CA LEU A 227 10.81 13.47 -0.87
C LEU A 227 10.79 13.37 -2.40
N LYS A 228 11.88 13.80 -3.06
CA LYS A 228 12.07 13.65 -4.52
C LYS A 228 11.98 12.20 -5.03
N ALA A 229 12.18 11.20 -4.16
CA ALA A 229 12.03 9.80 -4.53
C ALA A 229 10.55 9.42 -4.74
N TYR A 230 9.65 10.02 -3.95
CA TYR A 230 8.20 9.80 -4.02
C TYR A 230 7.54 10.71 -5.05
N PHE A 231 8.00 11.98 -5.12
CA PHE A 231 7.49 12.99 -6.03
C PHE A 231 8.58 13.40 -7.03
N PRO A 232 8.82 12.61 -8.10
CA PRO A 232 9.86 12.89 -9.08
C PRO A 232 9.58 14.14 -9.96
N CYS A 233 8.46 14.83 -9.76
CA CYS A 233 8.05 16.00 -10.55
C CYS A 233 9.03 17.19 -10.44
N HIS A 234 9.06 18.00 -11.50
CA HIS A 234 9.95 19.16 -11.69
C HIS A 234 9.64 20.37 -10.79
N HIS A 235 8.58 20.32 -9.98
CA HIS A 235 8.03 21.47 -9.25
C HIS A 235 8.23 21.35 -7.73
N GLN A 236 9.47 21.12 -7.30
CA GLN A 236 9.84 20.98 -5.89
C GLN A 236 9.44 22.19 -5.01
N PRO A 237 9.49 23.46 -5.46
CA PRO A 237 9.03 24.59 -4.67
C PRO A 237 7.54 24.51 -4.32
N LEU A 238 6.71 24.15 -5.30
CA LEU A 238 5.27 23.98 -5.11
C LEU A 238 4.97 22.84 -4.13
N LEU A 239 5.62 21.68 -4.31
CA LEU A 239 5.50 20.56 -3.37
C LEU A 239 5.86 20.98 -1.94
N THR A 240 6.94 21.75 -1.77
CA THR A 240 7.39 22.21 -0.45
C THR A 240 6.36 23.12 0.22
N ALA A 241 5.68 23.99 -0.55
CA ALA A 241 4.60 24.80 -0.01
C ALA A 241 3.38 23.95 0.37
N LEU A 242 2.97 23.01 -0.49
CA LEU A 242 1.81 22.15 -0.24
C LEU A 242 2.01 21.18 0.95
N LEU A 243 3.24 20.71 1.17
CA LEU A 243 3.58 19.82 2.28
C LEU A 243 3.47 20.47 3.66
N ARG A 244 3.41 21.80 3.73
CA ARG A 244 3.26 22.50 5.00
C ARG A 244 1.89 22.15 5.59
N CYS A 245 1.86 21.66 6.81
CA CYS A 245 0.59 21.35 7.45
C CYS A 245 -0.13 22.65 7.81
N PRO A 246 -1.41 22.83 7.43
CA PRO A 246 -2.13 24.05 7.78
C PRO A 246 -2.22 24.31 9.28
N SER A 247 -2.29 23.24 10.10
CA SER A 247 -2.34 23.33 11.56
C SER A 247 -1.05 23.90 12.20
N GLU A 248 0.08 23.82 11.50
CA GLU A 248 1.37 24.36 11.96
C GLU A 248 1.54 25.85 11.63
N LEU A 249 0.69 26.41 10.76
CA LEU A 249 0.76 27.79 10.32
C LEU A 249 -0.28 28.64 11.05
N PRO A 250 0.09 29.76 11.70
CA PRO A 250 -0.89 30.67 12.26
C PRO A 250 -1.86 31.18 11.20
N THR A 251 -3.14 31.25 11.54
CA THR A 251 -4.24 31.62 10.62
C THR A 251 -4.02 32.94 9.89
N THR A 252 -3.30 33.87 10.52
CA THR A 252 -2.92 35.17 9.93
C THR A 252 -2.06 35.07 8.68
N HIS A 253 -1.35 33.95 8.48
CA HIS A 253 -0.45 33.73 7.35
C HIS A 253 -1.06 32.85 6.26
N TRP A 254 -2.25 32.27 6.49
CA TRP A 254 -2.90 31.39 5.51
C TRP A 254 -3.17 32.11 4.19
N SER A 255 -3.64 33.36 4.24
CA SER A 255 -3.92 34.18 3.07
C SER A 255 -2.68 34.40 2.20
N GLN A 256 -1.56 34.80 2.82
CA GLN A 256 -0.29 35.02 2.13
C GLN A 256 0.28 33.71 1.57
N HIS A 257 0.14 32.61 2.31
CA HIS A 257 0.61 31.30 1.88
C HIS A 257 -0.18 30.79 0.66
N LEU A 258 -1.51 30.90 0.69
CA LEU A 258 -2.38 30.53 -0.42
C LEU A 258 -2.14 31.41 -1.67
N LYS A 259 -1.92 32.71 -1.48
CA LYS A 259 -1.50 33.60 -2.58
C LYS A 259 -0.18 33.12 -3.19
N HIS A 260 0.81 32.77 -2.36
CA HIS A 260 2.08 32.23 -2.85
C HIS A 260 1.92 30.92 -3.64
N ILE A 261 1.08 29.99 -3.15
CA ILE A 261 0.74 28.76 -3.88
C ILE A 261 0.08 29.10 -5.22
N SER A 262 -0.90 30.00 -5.24
CA SER A 262 -1.57 30.43 -6.47
C SER A 262 -0.59 31.07 -7.46
N ASP A 263 0.32 31.92 -7.01
CA ASP A 263 1.28 32.62 -7.88
C ASP A 263 2.29 31.62 -8.47
N MET A 264 2.76 30.64 -7.69
CA MET A 264 3.59 29.55 -8.21
C MET A 264 2.84 28.71 -9.24
N LEU A 265 1.58 28.34 -8.97
CA LEU A 265 0.78 27.58 -9.92
C LEU A 265 0.52 28.35 -11.21
N LYS A 266 0.18 29.64 -11.14
CA LYS A 266 0.05 30.52 -12.31
C LYS A 266 1.34 30.54 -13.11
N ALA A 267 2.47 30.81 -12.46
CA ALA A 267 3.76 30.86 -13.13
C ALA A 267 4.13 29.53 -13.80
N LEU A 268 3.75 28.39 -13.21
CA LEU A 268 3.94 27.08 -13.83
C LEU A 268 3.02 26.92 -15.04
N VAL A 269 1.71 27.14 -14.88
CA VAL A 269 0.69 26.99 -15.93
C VAL A 269 0.93 27.92 -17.13
N GLU A 270 1.43 29.13 -16.88
CA GLU A 270 1.73 30.14 -17.88
C GLU A 270 3.13 29.98 -18.52
N ASP A 271 4.01 29.16 -17.94
CA ASP A 271 5.33 28.89 -18.54
C ASP A 271 5.15 28.11 -19.85
N THR A 272 5.70 28.67 -20.94
CA THR A 272 5.65 28.16 -22.32
C THR A 272 6.20 26.73 -22.48
N ASN A 273 6.85 26.20 -21.44
CA ASN A 273 7.41 24.85 -21.39
C ASN A 273 6.38 23.76 -21.03
N ILE A 274 5.19 24.09 -20.51
CA ILE A 274 4.09 23.12 -20.36
C ILE A 274 3.53 22.83 -21.74
N SER A 275 4.15 21.87 -22.40
CA SER A 275 3.91 21.54 -23.81
C SER A 275 2.87 20.43 -23.98
N SER A 276 2.34 19.86 -22.89
CA SER A 276 1.35 18.78 -22.94
C SER A 276 0.26 18.86 -21.86
N LEU A 277 -0.93 18.35 -22.21
CA LEU A 277 -2.03 18.12 -21.25
C LEU A 277 -1.65 17.18 -20.11
N ALA A 278 -0.67 16.28 -20.34
CA ALA A 278 -0.18 15.35 -19.33
C ALA A 278 0.58 16.09 -18.22
N ASP A 279 1.40 17.09 -18.56
CA ASP A 279 2.13 17.90 -17.57
C ASP A 279 1.17 18.73 -16.70
N LEU A 280 0.12 19.29 -17.30
CA LEU A 280 -0.93 20.01 -16.58
C LEU A 280 -1.67 19.11 -15.61
N PHE A 281 -1.99 17.87 -16.03
CA PHE A 281 -2.60 16.87 -15.16
C PHE A 281 -1.70 16.50 -13.98
N GLU A 282 -0.39 16.32 -14.19
CA GLU A 282 0.54 16.03 -13.10
C GLU A 282 0.62 17.17 -12.06
N ILE A 283 0.58 18.42 -12.51
CA ILE A 283 0.54 19.60 -11.62
C ILE A 283 -0.79 19.64 -10.87
N TRP A 284 -1.91 19.47 -11.56
CA TRP A 284 -3.22 19.45 -10.92
C TRP A 284 -3.33 18.30 -9.92
N PHE A 285 -2.91 17.10 -10.29
CA PHE A 285 -2.92 15.92 -9.42
C PHE A 285 -2.03 16.11 -8.19
N LEU A 286 -0.92 16.83 -8.32
CA LEU A 286 -0.13 17.25 -7.17
C LEU A 286 -0.94 18.13 -6.23
N VAL A 287 -1.59 19.17 -6.71
CA VAL A 287 -2.45 20.05 -5.88
C VAL A 287 -3.59 19.26 -5.25
N ALA A 288 -4.22 18.37 -6.01
CA ALA A 288 -5.42 17.66 -5.59
C ALA A 288 -5.19 16.71 -4.40
N ARG A 289 -3.97 16.19 -4.24
CA ARG A 289 -3.56 15.41 -3.07
C ARG A 289 -3.53 16.23 -1.76
N PHE A 290 -3.44 17.55 -1.85
CA PHE A 290 -3.38 18.48 -0.73
C PHE A 290 -4.67 19.30 -0.63
N GLY A 291 -5.82 18.61 -0.65
CA GLY A 291 -7.16 19.22 -0.63
C GLY A 291 -7.42 20.17 0.55
N GLU A 292 -6.78 19.95 1.71
CA GLU A 292 -6.93 20.83 2.87
C GLU A 292 -6.63 22.30 2.56
N TRP A 293 -5.63 22.57 1.72
CA TRP A 293 -5.33 23.94 1.30
C TRP A 293 -6.45 24.54 0.44
N MET A 294 -7.17 23.72 -0.33
CA MET A 294 -8.31 24.17 -1.13
C MET A 294 -9.53 24.46 -0.25
N ASP A 295 -9.77 23.63 0.77
CA ASP A 295 -10.83 23.87 1.76
C ASP A 295 -10.60 25.19 2.51
N ILE A 296 -9.34 25.43 2.93
CA ILE A 296 -8.95 26.69 3.57
C ILE A 296 -9.07 27.86 2.60
N ALA A 297 -8.72 27.69 1.32
CA ALA A 297 -8.90 28.74 0.32
C ALA A 297 -10.37 29.14 0.16
N ALA A 298 -11.28 28.16 0.13
CA ALA A 298 -12.72 28.42 0.10
C ALA A 298 -13.20 29.12 1.38
N GLU A 299 -12.74 28.69 2.56
CA GLU A 299 -13.08 29.30 3.84
C GLU A 299 -12.59 30.76 3.93
N GLN A 300 -11.35 31.03 3.50
CA GLN A 300 -10.76 32.37 3.50
C GLN A 300 -11.47 33.32 2.53
N LEU A 301 -11.90 32.81 1.37
CA LEU A 301 -12.69 33.56 0.40
C LEU A 301 -14.05 34.00 0.99
N LEU A 302 -14.74 33.08 1.68
CA LEU A 302 -16.02 33.37 2.34
C LEU A 302 -15.89 34.38 3.49
N LYS A 303 -14.74 34.40 4.18
CA LYS A 303 -14.45 35.31 5.29
C LYS A 303 -14.02 36.72 4.85
N ALA A 304 -13.94 37.01 3.55
CA ALA A 304 -13.63 38.31 2.94
C ALA A 304 -12.32 38.98 3.42
N ALA A 305 -11.33 38.19 3.87
CA ALA A 305 -10.11 38.69 4.50
C ALA A 305 -8.88 38.80 3.56
N VAL A 306 -9.05 38.53 2.25
CA VAL A 306 -7.93 38.32 1.31
C VAL A 306 -8.23 38.93 -0.07
N GLU A 307 -7.19 39.17 -0.87
CA GLU A 307 -7.31 39.41 -2.32
C GLU A 307 -8.09 38.25 -2.99
N PRO A 308 -9.32 38.48 -3.44
CA PRO A 308 -10.20 37.41 -3.92
C PRO A 308 -9.67 36.76 -5.20
N ASP A 309 -8.95 37.51 -6.03
CA ASP A 309 -8.53 37.06 -7.37
C ASP A 309 -7.55 35.88 -7.33
N ALA A 310 -6.62 35.85 -6.37
CA ALA A 310 -5.68 34.75 -6.23
C ALA A 310 -6.38 33.47 -5.78
N LEU A 311 -7.27 33.56 -4.78
CA LEU A 311 -8.02 32.42 -4.26
C LEU A 311 -9.04 31.90 -5.27
N LEU A 312 -9.74 32.80 -5.97
CA LEU A 312 -10.68 32.43 -7.04
C LEU A 312 -9.98 31.71 -8.18
N TRP A 313 -8.79 32.19 -8.59
CA TRP A 313 -8.01 31.49 -9.62
C TRP A 313 -7.57 30.11 -9.14
N LEU A 314 -7.09 29.98 -7.90
CA LEU A 314 -6.66 28.70 -7.34
C LEU A 314 -7.80 27.68 -7.30
N LEU A 315 -8.97 28.09 -6.81
CA LEU A 315 -10.17 27.24 -6.78
C LEU A 315 -10.66 26.91 -8.19
N ALA A 316 -10.63 27.88 -9.11
CA ALA A 316 -10.98 27.63 -10.51
C ALA A 316 -10.04 26.62 -11.17
N PHE A 317 -8.74 26.68 -10.89
CA PHE A 317 -7.78 25.68 -11.35
C PHE A 317 -8.04 24.29 -10.74
N TYR A 318 -8.37 24.23 -9.45
CA TYR A 318 -8.66 22.96 -8.76
C TYR A 318 -9.92 22.28 -9.29
N TYR A 319 -11.03 23.00 -9.46
CA TYR A 319 -12.30 22.43 -9.92
C TYR A 319 -12.42 22.33 -11.44
N CYS A 320 -11.71 23.18 -12.19
CA CYS A 320 -11.72 23.20 -13.65
C CYS A 320 -10.29 23.29 -14.19
N PRO A 321 -9.46 22.23 -14.08
CA PRO A 321 -8.08 22.27 -14.56
C PRO A 321 -7.96 22.50 -16.07
N GLN A 322 -8.99 22.13 -16.83
CA GLN A 322 -9.06 22.33 -18.28
C GLN A 322 -9.68 23.66 -18.70
N ASN A 323 -9.93 24.61 -17.77
CA ASN A 323 -10.62 25.84 -18.11
C ASN A 323 -9.81 26.63 -19.14
N GLU A 324 -10.21 26.50 -20.39
CA GLU A 324 -9.67 27.18 -21.54
C GLU A 324 -9.74 28.69 -21.30
N ASN A 325 -8.65 29.26 -20.78
CA ASN A 325 -8.38 30.69 -20.89
C ASN A 325 -8.20 31.13 -22.36
N GLN A 326 -8.51 30.27 -23.34
CA GLN A 326 -8.57 30.59 -24.77
C GLN A 326 -9.96 31.04 -25.26
N GLN A 327 -11.07 30.78 -24.54
CA GLN A 327 -12.40 31.18 -25.03
C GLN A 327 -12.93 32.53 -24.51
N ARG A 328 -12.39 33.09 -23.41
CA ARG A 328 -12.85 34.40 -22.90
C ARG A 328 -12.32 35.60 -23.68
N THR A 329 -11.32 35.44 -24.53
CA THR A 329 -10.74 36.52 -25.35
C THR A 329 -11.27 36.57 -26.79
N GLN A 330 -12.15 35.65 -27.20
CA GLN A 330 -12.75 35.65 -28.55
C GLN A 330 -14.22 36.10 -28.60
N THR A 331 -14.84 36.48 -27.49
CA THR A 331 -16.21 37.03 -27.46
C THR A 331 -16.26 38.56 -27.27
N MET A 332 -15.14 39.24 -27.49
CA MET A 332 -15.08 40.70 -27.65
C MET A 332 -14.28 41.08 -28.91
N VAL A 333 -14.84 40.77 -30.08
CA VAL A 333 -14.62 41.52 -31.33
C VAL A 333 -15.95 41.63 -32.05
#